data_AF-I4A4A4-F1
#
_entry.id   AF-I4A4A4-F1
#
_cell.length_a   1.000
_cell.length_b   1.000
_cell.length_c   1.000
_cell.angle_alpha   90.00
_cell.angle_beta   90.00
_cell.angle_gamma   90.00
#
_symmetry.space_group_name_H-M   'P 1'
#
loop_
_entity.id
_entity.type
_entity.pdbx_description
1 polymer ?
#
loop_
_entity_poly.entity_id
_entity_poly.type
_entity_poly.pdbx_seq_one_letter_code
_entity_poly.pdbx_strand_id
1 'polypeptide(L)'
;MNLVKITAGGFNFIARLEEKEAPQTCAAFKKLLPFKNKIIHVRWSGEAVWVPLGDFKLGVGYENPTSHPAKGEILLYPGDISETEIFIPYGGACFSSKIGQLAGNHFLTIIEGNENLGKLGQIVLWQGAQDILVEDYSAAEIH
;
A
#
# COMPACT_ATOMS: atom_id res chain seq x y z
N MET A 1 -15.93 10.42 -5.07
CA MET A 1 -14.54 10.16 -4.60
C MET A 1 -14.54 8.71 -4.17
N ASN A 2 -13.77 7.86 -4.83
CA ASN A 2 -13.75 6.44 -4.50
C ASN A 2 -12.76 6.21 -3.37
N LEU A 3 -13.24 5.66 -2.29
CA LEU A 3 -12.48 5.44 -1.06
C LEU A 3 -12.40 3.96 -0.77
N VAL A 4 -11.36 3.56 -0.06
CA VAL A 4 -11.23 2.22 0.50
C VAL A 4 -10.93 2.32 1.98
N LYS A 5 -11.43 1.35 2.74
CA LYS A 5 -11.06 1.18 4.14
C LYS A 5 -9.95 0.16 4.23
N ILE A 6 -8.89 0.50 4.95
CA ILE A 6 -7.78 -0.40 5.24
C ILE A 6 -7.82 -0.71 6.73
N THR A 7 -7.91 -1.99 7.09
CA THR A 7 -7.77 -2.46 8.46
C THR A 7 -6.48 -3.26 8.57
N ALA A 8 -5.55 -2.82 9.42
CA ALA A 8 -4.27 -3.51 9.63
C ALA A 8 -3.74 -3.29 11.04
N GLY A 9 -3.23 -4.35 11.68
CA GLY A 9 -2.61 -4.27 13.02
C GLY A 9 -3.53 -3.68 14.10
N GLY A 10 -4.84 -3.87 13.98
CA GLY A 10 -5.84 -3.29 14.90
C GLY A 10 -6.21 -1.82 14.63
N PHE A 11 -5.65 -1.20 13.60
CA PHE A 11 -5.95 0.17 13.19
C PHE A 11 -6.83 0.20 11.93
N ASN A 12 -7.57 1.30 11.76
CA ASN A 12 -8.36 1.58 10.57
C ASN A 12 -7.84 2.85 9.91
N PHE A 13 -7.80 2.83 8.57
CA PHE A 13 -7.43 3.95 7.73
C PHE A 13 -8.45 4.10 6.60
N ILE A 14 -8.70 5.33 6.18
CA ILE A 14 -9.44 5.61 4.95
C ILE A 14 -8.46 6.13 3.92
N ALA A 15 -8.46 5.53 2.73
CA ALA A 15 -7.60 5.93 1.63
C ALA A 15 -8.41 6.30 0.38
N ARG A 16 -7.95 7.35 -0.30
CA ARG A 16 -8.44 7.76 -1.62
C ARG A 16 -7.70 6.99 -2.71
N LEU A 17 -8.42 6.52 -3.72
CA LEU A 17 -7.84 6.06 -4.99
C LEU A 17 -7.40 7.25 -5.87
N GLU A 18 -6.17 7.20 -6.36
CA GLU A 18 -5.61 8.20 -7.28
C GLU A 18 -6.05 7.94 -8.73
N GLU A 19 -7.36 7.81 -8.98
CA GLU A 19 -7.92 7.38 -10.27
C GLU A 19 -7.63 8.32 -11.44
N LYS A 20 -7.25 9.56 -11.15
CA LYS A 20 -6.86 10.53 -12.18
C LYS A 20 -5.43 10.29 -12.66
N GLU A 21 -4.51 10.01 -11.73
CA GLU A 21 -3.07 9.90 -12.02
C GLU A 21 -2.67 8.44 -12.27
N ALA A 22 -3.37 7.48 -11.65
CA ALA A 22 -3.15 6.03 -11.78
C ALA A 22 -4.45 5.23 -12.09
N PRO A 23 -5.18 5.55 -13.17
CA PRO A 23 -6.47 4.91 -13.49
C PRO A 23 -6.40 3.40 -13.68
N GLN A 24 -5.39 2.88 -14.39
CA GLN A 24 -5.29 1.45 -14.68
C GLN A 24 -4.93 0.66 -13.42
N THR A 25 -4.00 1.18 -12.63
CA THR A 25 -3.59 0.59 -11.35
C THR A 25 -4.76 0.55 -10.37
N CYS A 26 -5.50 1.65 -10.24
CA CYS A 26 -6.71 1.71 -9.41
C CYS A 26 -7.77 0.71 -9.87
N ALA A 27 -8.06 0.65 -11.17
CA ALA A 27 -9.07 -0.26 -11.72
C ALA A 27 -8.69 -1.74 -11.54
N ALA A 28 -7.40 -2.07 -11.67
CA ALA A 28 -6.91 -3.42 -11.43
C ALA A 28 -6.99 -3.79 -9.95
N PHE A 29 -6.55 -2.91 -9.04
CA PHE A 29 -6.63 -3.15 -7.61
C PHE A 29 -8.07 -3.32 -7.10
N LYS A 30 -9.02 -2.51 -7.61
CA LYS A 30 -10.44 -2.63 -7.25
C LYS A 30 -11.04 -4.00 -7.52
N LYS A 31 -10.59 -4.70 -8.57
CA LYS A 31 -11.04 -6.07 -8.90
C LYS A 31 -10.56 -7.10 -7.87
N LEU A 32 -9.59 -6.75 -7.03
CA LEU A 32 -9.07 -7.60 -5.96
C LEU A 32 -9.80 -7.38 -4.63
N LEU A 33 -10.71 -6.41 -4.55
CA LEU A 33 -11.46 -6.15 -3.33
C LEU A 33 -12.56 -7.22 -3.10
N PRO A 34 -12.77 -7.69 -1.86
CA PRO A 34 -11.99 -7.38 -0.66
C PRO A 34 -10.61 -8.04 -0.70
N PHE A 35 -9.56 -7.24 -0.51
CA PHE A 35 -8.18 -7.72 -0.56
C PHE A 35 -7.74 -8.12 0.84
N LYS A 36 -7.39 -9.40 1.03
CA LYS A 36 -6.96 -9.98 2.31
C LYS A 36 -5.56 -10.56 2.17
N ASN A 37 -4.64 -10.13 3.03
CA ASN A 37 -3.28 -10.66 3.04
C ASN A 37 -2.57 -10.41 4.38
N LYS A 38 -1.26 -10.66 4.43
CA LYS A 38 -0.36 -10.26 5.52
C LYS A 38 0.49 -9.07 5.10
N ILE A 39 0.67 -8.14 6.03
CA ILE A 39 1.60 -7.02 5.90
C ILE A 39 2.80 -7.23 6.82
N ILE A 40 4.01 -7.04 6.29
CA ILE A 40 5.29 -7.27 6.96
C ILE A 40 6.20 -6.04 6.86
N HIS A 41 7.23 -5.97 7.69
CA HIS A 41 8.14 -4.82 7.66
C HIS A 41 9.09 -4.93 6.47
N VAL A 42 9.39 -3.80 5.83
CA VAL A 42 10.36 -3.77 4.73
C VAL A 42 11.77 -4.03 5.25
N ARG A 43 12.64 -4.53 4.37
CA ARG A 43 14.05 -4.80 4.69
C ARG A 43 15.00 -3.69 4.27
N TRP A 44 14.67 -2.95 3.20
CA TRP A 44 15.61 -2.06 2.51
C TRP A 44 15.18 -0.58 2.50
N SER A 45 13.90 -0.30 2.74
CA SER A 45 13.27 0.98 2.36
C SER A 45 13.05 1.98 3.48
N GLY A 46 13.55 1.73 4.70
CA GLY A 46 13.35 2.63 5.84
C GLY A 46 12.02 2.41 6.55
N GLU A 47 11.32 3.51 6.87
CA GLU A 47 10.08 3.52 7.65
C GLU A 47 8.85 3.14 6.80
N ALA A 48 8.78 1.86 6.42
CA ALA A 48 7.68 1.33 5.63
C ALA A 48 7.34 -0.14 5.95
N VAL A 49 6.15 -0.55 5.53
CA VAL A 49 5.67 -1.93 5.58
C VAL A 49 5.18 -2.32 4.18
N TRP A 50 5.12 -3.61 3.88
CA TRP A 50 4.74 -4.10 2.56
C TRP A 50 3.95 -5.40 2.61
N VAL A 51 3.15 -5.62 1.56
CA VAL A 51 2.40 -6.84 1.32
C VAL A 51 3.05 -7.58 0.15
N PRO A 52 3.71 -8.73 0.39
CA PRO A 52 4.27 -9.54 -0.69
C PRO A 52 3.16 -10.18 -1.50
N LEU A 53 3.22 -10.01 -2.83
CA LEU A 53 2.31 -10.67 -3.78
C LEU A 53 3.04 -11.72 -4.63
N GLY A 54 4.35 -11.92 -4.42
CA GLY A 54 5.14 -12.91 -5.15
C GLY A 54 5.10 -12.67 -6.66
N ASP A 55 4.80 -13.71 -7.41
CA ASP A 55 4.73 -13.69 -8.88
C ASP A 55 3.39 -13.17 -9.43
N PHE A 56 2.52 -12.62 -8.58
CA PHE A 56 1.23 -12.11 -9.02
C PHE A 56 1.41 -11.01 -10.07
N LYS A 57 0.81 -11.19 -11.25
CA LYS A 57 0.81 -10.18 -12.32
C LYS A 57 -0.52 -9.46 -12.32
N LEU A 58 -0.50 -8.21 -11.87
CA LEU A 58 -1.67 -7.33 -11.88
C LEU A 58 -2.09 -6.92 -13.32
N GLY A 59 -1.19 -7.10 -14.29
CA GLY A 59 -1.42 -6.76 -15.70
C GLY A 59 -1.37 -5.25 -15.98
N VAL A 60 -0.72 -4.47 -15.11
CA VAL A 60 -0.51 -3.02 -15.29
C VAL A 60 0.98 -2.71 -15.39
N GLY A 61 1.33 -1.73 -16.22
CA GLY A 61 2.69 -1.18 -16.29
C GLY A 61 2.90 -0.06 -15.26
N TYR A 62 4.00 0.70 -15.41
CA TYR A 62 4.22 1.88 -14.58
C TYR A 62 3.22 3.01 -14.88
N GLU A 63 2.69 3.60 -13.82
CA GLU A 63 1.65 4.63 -13.86
C GLU A 63 1.74 5.45 -12.56
N ASN A 64 1.91 6.77 -12.66
CA ASN A 64 2.25 7.62 -11.50
C ASN A 64 3.42 7.08 -10.64
N PRO A 65 4.59 6.73 -11.23
CA PRO A 65 5.66 6.06 -10.51
C PRO A 65 6.46 7.01 -9.61
N THR A 66 6.80 6.55 -8.40
CA THR A 66 7.74 7.24 -7.52
C THR A 66 8.61 6.23 -6.75
N SER A 67 9.82 6.65 -6.41
CA SER A 67 10.69 5.97 -5.44
C SER A 67 10.67 6.64 -4.07
N HIS A 68 10.11 7.85 -3.96
CA HIS A 68 10.15 8.69 -2.77
C HIS A 68 8.73 9.07 -2.34
N PRO A 69 7.88 8.08 -1.97
CA PRO A 69 6.52 8.39 -1.54
C PRO A 69 6.53 9.12 -0.19
N ALA A 70 5.60 10.06 -0.03
CA ALA A 70 5.33 10.65 1.27
C ALA A 70 4.60 9.64 2.18
N LYS A 71 4.58 9.93 3.49
CA LYS A 71 3.87 9.10 4.47
C LYS A 71 2.39 8.93 4.10
N GLY A 72 1.96 7.67 3.95
CA GLY A 72 0.59 7.31 3.57
C GLY A 72 0.31 7.31 2.07
N GLU A 73 1.29 7.64 1.21
CA GLU A 73 1.22 7.42 -0.24
C GLU A 73 1.61 5.98 -0.55
N ILE A 74 0.60 5.16 -0.82
CA ILE A 74 0.76 3.72 -1.00
C ILE A 74 1.09 3.43 -2.46
N LEU A 75 2.12 2.61 -2.64
CA LEU A 75 2.59 2.20 -3.95
C LEU A 75 2.16 0.77 -4.27
N LEU A 76 1.93 0.52 -5.56
CA LEU A 76 1.86 -0.81 -6.14
C LEU A 76 3.03 -1.00 -7.09
N TYR A 77 3.91 -1.94 -6.81
CA TYR A 77 4.96 -2.34 -7.71
C TYR A 77 4.48 -3.52 -8.57
N PRO A 78 4.40 -3.38 -9.91
CA PRO A 78 3.87 -4.43 -10.79
C PRO A 78 4.81 -5.64 -10.97
N GLY A 79 6.00 -5.61 -10.36
CA GLY A 79 7.00 -6.68 -10.40
C GLY A 79 8.05 -6.47 -11.51
N ASP A 80 8.58 -7.59 -12.00
CA ASP A 80 9.61 -7.78 -13.05
C ASP A 80 11.01 -7.99 -12.51
N ILE A 81 11.59 -7.01 -11.82
CA ILE A 81 12.96 -7.13 -11.30
C ILE A 81 12.97 -7.68 -9.86
N SER A 82 11.94 -7.33 -9.09
CA SER A 82 11.62 -7.90 -7.79
C SER A 82 10.20 -8.46 -7.80
N GLU A 83 9.79 -9.13 -6.73
CA GLU A 83 8.42 -9.59 -6.55
C GLU A 83 7.42 -8.43 -6.53
N THR A 84 6.20 -8.69 -6.99
CA THR A 84 5.10 -7.72 -6.95
C THR A 84 4.77 -7.39 -5.50
N GLU A 85 4.54 -6.11 -5.19
CA GLU A 85 4.23 -5.69 -3.82
C GLU A 85 3.33 -4.47 -3.71
N ILE A 86 2.61 -4.39 -2.58
CA ILE A 86 1.99 -3.15 -2.11
C ILE A 86 2.85 -2.59 -0.99
N PHE A 87 3.29 -1.35 -1.13
CA PHE A 87 4.21 -0.68 -0.22
C PHE A 87 3.54 0.50 0.49
N ILE A 88 3.60 0.54 1.82
CA ILE A 88 2.97 1.57 2.65
C ILE A 88 4.05 2.27 3.50
N PRO A 89 4.46 3.50 3.15
CA PRO A 89 5.37 4.29 3.97
C PRO A 89 4.64 4.86 5.18
N TYR A 90 5.22 4.66 6.37
CA TYR A 90 4.74 5.26 7.61
C TYR A 90 5.63 6.42 8.10
N GLY A 91 6.73 6.71 7.39
CA GLY A 91 7.65 7.81 7.66
C GLY A 91 8.66 7.99 6.53
N GLY A 92 9.92 8.33 6.86
CA GLY A 92 10.98 8.51 5.87
C GLY A 92 11.35 7.21 5.16
N ALA A 93 11.06 7.12 3.86
CA ALA A 93 11.25 5.90 3.09
C ALA A 93 11.74 6.17 1.65
N CYS A 94 12.49 5.20 1.12
CA CYS A 94 12.87 5.14 -0.30
C CYS A 94 12.57 3.74 -0.82
N PHE A 95 11.68 3.63 -1.81
CA PHE A 95 11.27 2.34 -2.35
C PHE A 95 12.44 1.65 -3.04
N SER A 96 12.81 0.46 -2.56
CA SER A 96 14.07 -0.23 -2.91
C SER A 96 13.98 -1.72 -2.58
N SER A 97 14.84 -2.52 -3.22
CA SER A 97 15.00 -3.94 -2.93
C SER A 97 16.48 -4.34 -2.87
N LYS A 98 16.76 -5.64 -2.80
CA LYS A 98 18.13 -6.19 -2.81
C LYS A 98 18.95 -5.79 -4.06
N ILE A 99 18.28 -5.40 -5.14
CA ILE A 99 18.93 -5.00 -6.40
C ILE A 99 19.12 -3.47 -6.54
N GLY A 100 18.69 -2.70 -5.54
CA GLY A 100 18.76 -1.23 -5.55
C GLY A 100 17.38 -0.57 -5.60
N GLN A 101 17.37 0.68 -6.03
CA GLN A 101 16.17 1.53 -6.06
C GLN A 101 15.14 0.99 -7.06
N LEU A 102 13.87 0.99 -6.64
CA LEU A 102 12.72 0.64 -7.46
C LEU A 102 11.77 1.84 -7.53
N ALA A 103 10.84 1.84 -8.48
CA ALA A 103 9.70 2.76 -8.50
C ALA A 103 8.42 1.94 -8.39
N GLY A 104 7.40 2.47 -7.71
CA GLY A 104 6.07 1.85 -7.62
C GLY A 104 5.00 2.87 -8.00
N ASN A 105 3.86 2.39 -8.48
CA ASN A 105 2.74 3.21 -8.89
C ASN A 105 2.03 3.75 -7.66
N HIS A 106 2.06 5.06 -7.43
CA HIS A 106 1.28 5.67 -6.37
C HIS A 106 -0.20 5.66 -6.75
N PHE A 107 -0.98 4.84 -6.05
CA PHE A 107 -2.38 4.56 -6.43
C PHE A 107 -3.39 4.74 -5.29
N LEU A 108 -2.92 4.77 -4.03
CA LEU A 108 -3.76 5.13 -2.87
C LEU A 108 -3.06 6.19 -2.01
N THR A 109 -3.85 7.08 -1.41
CA THR A 109 -3.39 8.03 -0.40
C THR A 109 -4.25 7.92 0.85
N ILE A 110 -3.65 7.62 1.99
CA ILE A 110 -4.34 7.62 3.29
C ILE A 110 -4.72 9.05 3.66
N ILE A 111 -6.03 9.30 3.81
CA ILE A 111 -6.60 10.60 4.16
C ILE A 111 -7.08 10.67 5.62
N GLU A 112 -7.36 9.52 6.26
CA GLU A 112 -7.73 9.43 7.68
C GLU A 112 -6.99 8.29 8.38
N GLY A 113 -6.63 8.48 9.65
CA GLY A 113 -5.89 7.52 10.46
C GLY A 113 -4.36 7.61 10.32
N ASN A 114 -3.83 8.62 9.63
CA ASN A 114 -2.40 8.79 9.35
C ASN A 114 -1.54 8.84 10.66
N GLU A 115 -2.10 9.33 11.77
CA GLU A 115 -1.49 9.32 13.10
C GLU A 115 -1.19 7.91 13.64
N ASN A 116 -1.87 6.88 13.14
CA ASN A 116 -1.68 5.48 13.56
C ASN A 116 -0.68 4.72 12.68
N LEU A 117 -0.24 5.27 11.55
CA LEU A 117 0.71 4.59 10.65
C LEU A 117 2.04 4.24 11.35
N GLY A 118 2.57 5.13 12.18
CA GLY A 118 3.79 4.85 12.94
C GLY A 118 3.61 3.70 13.94
N LYS A 119 2.42 3.59 14.54
CA LYS A 119 2.09 2.48 15.46
C LYS A 119 1.96 1.16 14.70
N LEU A 120 1.32 1.17 13.52
CA LEU A 120 1.29 0.02 12.63
C LEU A 120 2.70 -0.44 12.27
N GLY A 121 3.56 0.48 11.84
CA GLY A 121 4.97 0.20 11.54
C GLY A 121 5.71 -0.46 12.70
N GLN A 122 5.58 0.08 13.92
CA GLN A 122 6.19 -0.48 15.12
C GLN A 122 5.68 -1.88 15.45
N ILE A 123 4.36 -2.12 15.41
CA ILE A 123 3.81 -3.45 15.69
C ILE A 123 4.30 -4.46 14.65
N VAL A 124 4.28 -4.11 13.37
CA VAL A 124 4.75 -5.00 12.31
C VAL A 124 6.26 -5.28 12.44
N LEU A 125 7.06 -4.29 12.82
CA LEU A 125 8.51 -4.44 13.05
C LEU A 125 8.82 -5.39 14.20
N TRP A 126 8.20 -5.17 15.37
CA TRP A 126 8.56 -5.86 16.60
C TRP A 126 7.79 -7.16 16.82
N GLN A 127 6.57 -7.26 16.31
CA GLN A 127 5.67 -8.40 16.51
C GLN A 127 5.48 -9.23 15.23
N GLY A 128 6.08 -8.80 14.12
CA GLY A 128 6.02 -9.51 12.85
C GLY A 128 4.71 -9.30 12.08
N ALA A 129 4.45 -10.21 11.15
CA ALA A 129 3.37 -10.10 10.17
C ALA A 129 2.00 -9.82 10.81
N GLN A 130 1.30 -8.80 10.32
CA GLN A 130 -0.07 -8.47 10.73
C GLN A 130 -1.06 -8.78 9.60
N ASP A 131 -2.32 -9.03 9.94
CA ASP A 131 -3.39 -9.07 8.93
C ASP A 131 -3.62 -7.69 8.32
N ILE A 132 -3.87 -7.67 7.01
CA ILE A 132 -4.37 -6.50 6.29
C ILE A 132 -5.62 -6.88 5.49
N LEU A 133 -6.64 -6.04 5.61
CA LEU A 133 -7.89 -6.10 4.88
C LEU A 133 -8.12 -4.75 4.19
N VAL A 134 -8.39 -4.76 2.90
CA VAL A 134 -8.82 -3.59 2.15
C VAL A 134 -10.19 -3.84 1.55
N GLU A 135 -11.12 -2.95 1.80
CA GLU A 135 -12.52 -3.04 1.40
C GLU A 135 -12.97 -1.76 0.71
N ASP A 136 -13.97 -1.88 -0.17
CA ASP A 136 -14.65 -0.70 -0.71
C ASP A 136 -15.28 0.09 0.44
N TYR A 137 -15.21 1.41 0.39
CA TYR A 137 -15.74 2.28 1.42
C TYR A 137 -16.70 3.29 0.81
N SER A 138 -17.99 2.98 0.95
CA SER A 138 -19.07 3.93 0.70
C SER A 138 -19.31 4.75 1.97
N ALA A 139 -19.12 6.06 1.89
CA ALA A 139 -19.43 6.99 2.99
C ALA A 139 -20.91 6.99 3.42
N ALA A 140 -21.77 6.21 2.75
CA ALA A 140 -23.18 6.03 3.11
C ALA A 140 -23.43 5.01 4.24
N GLU A 141 -22.40 4.29 4.71
CA GLU A 141 -22.55 3.21 5.72
C GLU A 141 -22.03 3.58 7.12
N ILE A 142 -22.34 4.78 7.60
CA ILE A 142 -22.18 5.11 9.02
C ILE A 142 -23.51 5.69 9.54
N HIS A 143 -24.27 4.83 10.21
CA HIS A 143 -25.35 5.18 11.12
C HIS A 143 -24.87 4.98 12.56
#